data_AF-A0A1V3WPJ1-F1
#
_entry.id   AF-A0A1V3WPJ1-F1
#
_cell.length_a   1.000
_cell.length_b   1.000
_cell.length_c   1.000
_cell.angle_alpha   90.00
_cell.angle_beta   90.00
_cell.angle_gamma   90.00
#
_symmetry.space_group_name_H-M   'P 1'
#
loop_
_entity.id
_entity.type
_entity.pdbx_description
1 polymer ?
#
loop_
_entity_poly.entity_id
_entity_poly.type
_entity_poly.pdbx_seq_one_letter_code
_entity_poly.pdbx_strand_id
1 'polypeptide(L)' 'MVPAGSVALAGEFSAIYPRQSPGGWQIIGHTEVVLWDVTRPNPALLMQGMWVRFRAA' A
#
# COMPACT_ATOMS: atom_id res chain seq x y z
N MET A 1 -11.92 5.69 8.91
CA MET A 1 -10.85 6.09 7.97
C MET A 1 -9.70 5.13 8.12
N VAL A 2 -9.15 4.62 7.01
CA VAL A 2 -7.99 3.72 7.01
C VAL A 2 -6.71 4.57 6.96
N PRO A 3 -5.72 4.37 7.84
CA PRO A 3 -4.46 5.11 7.82
C PRO A 3 -3.63 4.89 6.53
N ALA A 4 -2.77 5.86 6.20
CA ALA A 4 -1.74 5.64 5.20
C ALA A 4 -0.80 4.50 5.65
N GLY A 5 -0.25 3.75 4.70
CA GLY A 5 0.61 2.60 4.95
C GLY A 5 -0.12 1.33 5.41
N SER A 6 -1.45 1.35 5.61
CA SER A 6 -2.19 0.13 5.96
C SER A 6 -2.10 -0.92 4.87
N VAL A 7 -1.70 -2.14 5.25
CA VAL A 7 -1.68 -3.33 4.38
C VAL A 7 -3.02 -4.04 4.52
N ALA A 8 -3.66 -4.35 3.40
CA ALA A 8 -5.02 -4.85 3.37
C ALA A 8 -5.26 -5.96 2.35
N LEU A 9 -6.36 -6.69 2.55
CA LEU A 9 -6.86 -7.74 1.68
C LEU A 9 -8.31 -7.49 1.26
N ALA A 10 -8.64 -7.84 0.01
CA ALA A 10 -10.02 -8.00 -0.46
C ALA A 10 -10.08 -9.05 -1.57
N GLY A 11 -10.77 -10.17 -1.30
CA GLY A 11 -10.79 -11.30 -2.21
C GLY A 11 -9.37 -11.81 -2.49
N GLU A 12 -9.02 -11.93 -3.77
CA GLU A 12 -7.69 -12.35 -4.24
C GLU A 12 -6.63 -11.24 -4.21
N PHE A 13 -7.01 -10.00 -3.89
CA PHE A 13 -6.13 -8.85 -3.96
C PHE A 13 -5.53 -8.48 -2.60
N SER A 14 -4.28 -8.02 -2.65
CA SER A 14 -3.65 -7.27 -1.56
C SER A 14 -3.31 -5.86 -2.02
N ALA A 15 -3.36 -4.91 -1.09
CA ALA A 15 -3.04 -3.52 -1.34
C ALA A 15 -2.36 -2.88 -0.14
N ILE A 16 -1.67 -1.78 -0.40
CA ILE A 16 -1.23 -0.85 0.65
C ILE A 16 -1.85 0.51 0.36
N TYR A 17 -2.54 1.08 1.34
CA TYR A 17 -3.16 2.41 1.22
C TYR A 17 -2.07 3.49 1.20
N PRO A 18 -1.84 4.23 0.11
CA PRO A 18 -0.74 5.21 0.04
C PRO A 18 -1.02 6.50 0.83
N ARG A 19 -2.30 6.76 1.17
CA ARG A 19 -2.78 7.93 1.92
C ARG A 19 -3.98 7.51 2.78
N GLN A 20 -4.33 8.33 3.78
CA GLN A 20 -5.53 8.10 4.58
C GLN A 20 -6.78 8.26 3.69
N SER A 21 -7.63 7.25 3.66
CA SER A 21 -8.87 7.26 2.88
C SER A 21 -9.94 6.38 3.54
N PRO A 22 -11.23 6.53 3.20
CA PRO A 22 -12.20 5.48 3.50
C PRO A 22 -11.82 4.20 2.74
N GLY A 23 -12.14 3.04 3.30
CA GLY A 23 -11.83 1.74 2.72
C GLY A 23 -12.51 0.62 3.50
N GLY A 24 -13.04 -0.37 2.79
CA GLY A 24 -13.72 -1.54 3.38
C GLY A 24 -12.89 -2.82 3.37
N TRP A 25 -11.62 -2.74 2.97
CA TRP A 25 -10.73 -3.90 2.91
C TRP A 25 -10.30 -4.31 4.32
N GLN A 26 -10.03 -5.60 4.51
CA GLN A 26 -9.58 -6.10 5.81
C GLN A 26 -8.13 -5.70 6.04
N ILE A 27 -7.88 -4.94 7.11
CA ILE A 27 -6.54 -4.46 7.46
C ILE A 27 -5.82 -5.55 8.24
N ILE A 28 -4.63 -5.93 7.77
CA ILE A 28 -3.82 -7.02 8.33
C ILE A 28 -2.44 -6.57 8.81
N GLY A 29 -2.07 -5.31 8.55
CA GLY A 29 -0.77 -4.77 8.95
C GLY A 29 -0.59 -3.32 8.54
N HIS A 30 0.64 -2.83 8.70
CA HIS A 30 1.04 -1.48 8.36
C HIS A 30 2.50 -1.45 7.91
N THR A 31 2.86 -0.47 7.08
CA THR A 31 4.23 -0.20 6.65
C THR A 31 4.50 1.29 6.62
N GLU A 32 5.74 1.67 6.94
CA GLU A 32 6.24 3.04 6.83
C GLU A 32 6.75 3.38 5.41
N VAL A 33 6.72 2.41 4.48
CA VAL A 33 7.17 2.61 3.10
C VAL A 33 6.30 3.65 2.39
N VAL A 34 6.95 4.69 1.85
CA VAL A 34 6.28 5.73 1.06
C VAL A 34 5.97 5.21 -0.35
N LEU A 35 4.71 4.85 -0.59
CA LEU A 35 4.22 4.30 -1.86
C LEU A 35 3.98 5.35 -2.95
N TRP A 36 3.70 6.59 -2.55
CA TRP A 36 3.42 7.68 -3.48
C TRP A 36 4.12 8.96 -3.05
N ASP A 37 4.92 9.53 -3.95
CA ASP A 37 5.66 10.77 -3.72
C ASP A 37 5.81 11.54 -5.05
N VAL A 38 5.13 12.68 -5.16
CA VAL A 38 5.08 13.49 -6.40
C VAL A 38 6.41 14.13 -6.76
N THR A 39 7.39 14.13 -5.85
CA THR A 39 8.72 14.71 -6.09
C THR A 39 9.69 13.69 -6.70
N ARG A 40 9.34 12.40 -6.76
CA ARG A 40 10.16 11.35 -7.36
C ARG A 40 10.00 11.33 -8.89
N PRO A 41 11.05 10.91 -9.63
CA PRO A 41 10.93 10.67 -11.08
C PRO A 41 9.80 9.70 -11.45
N ASN A 42 9.59 8.67 -10.61
CA ASN A 42 8.44 7.77 -10.66
C ASN A 42 7.61 7.97 -9.38
N PRO A 43 6.46 8.68 -9.44
CA PRO A 43 5.71 9.00 -8.24
C PRO A 43 5.15 7.78 -7.51
N ALA A 44 4.72 6.76 -8.25
CA ALA A 44 4.30 5.48 -7.69
C ALA A 44 5.52 4.57 -7.49
N LEU A 45 5.70 4.07 -6.27
CA LEU A 45 6.75 3.09 -5.96
C LEU A 45 6.50 1.74 -6.65
N LEU A 46 5.22 1.35 -6.75
CA LEU A 46 4.80 0.07 -7.35
C LEU A 46 4.22 0.36 -8.73
N MET A 47 4.92 -0.12 -9.77
CA MET A 47 4.47 -0.04 -11.16
C MET A 47 3.90 -1.38 -11.62
N GLN A 48 3.04 -1.35 -12.64
CA GLN A 48 2.49 -2.56 -13.23
C GLN A 48 3.61 -3.51 -13.69
N GLY A 49 3.46 -4.81 -13.39
CA GLY A 49 4.45 -5.84 -13.71
C GLY A 49 5.55 -6.04 -12.67
N MET A 50 5.62 -5.20 -11.63
CA MET A 50 6.56 -5.41 -10.53
C MET A 50 6.13 -6.55 -9.60
N TRP A 51 7.09 -7.36 -9.16
CA TRP A 51 6.89 -8.33 -8.09
C TRP A 51 7.15 -7.68 -6.73
N VAL A 52 6.24 -7.92 -5.79
CA VAL A 52 6.30 -7.35 -4.43
C VAL A 52 6.39 -8.49 -3.42
N ARG A 53 7.30 -8.35 -2.44
CA ARG A 53 7.44 -9.29 -1.32
C ARG A 53 7.23 -8.57 -0.01
N PHE A 54 6.24 -9.00 0.76
CA PHE A 54 6.05 -8.57 2.15
C PHE A 54 7.00 -9.33 3.07
N ARG A 55 7.48 -8.66 4.12
CA ARG A 55 8.31 -9.26 5.17
C ARG A 55 7.80 -8.76 6.52
N ALA A 56 7.51 -9.68 7.43
CA ALA A 56 7.26 -9.36 8.83
C ALA A 56 8.58 -8.96 9.52
N ALA A 57 8.50 -8.04 10.48
CA ALA A 57 9.64 -7.63 11.30
C ALA A 57 10.14 -8.79 12.17
#